data_AF-X1MKN8-F1
#
_entry.id   AF-X1MKN8-F1
#
_cell.length_a   1.000
_cell.length_b   1.000
_cell.length_c   1.000
_cell.angle_alpha   90.00
_cell.angle_beta   90.00
_cell.angle_gamma   90.00
#
_symmetry.space_group_name_H-M   'P 1'
#
loop_
_entity.id
_entity.type
_entity.pdbx_description
1 polymer ?
#
loop_
_entity_poly.entity_id
_entity_poly.type
_entity_poly.pdbx_seq_one_letter_code
_entity_poly.pdbx_strand_id
1 'polypeptide(L)' 'IVLEFAGKATNNTEELVEEIQKRKVGEKVEIRILRNSNVWSVEAVLEKTP' A
#
# COMPACT_ATOMS: atom_id res chain seq x y z
N ILE A 1 -7.13 -7.35 3.18
CA ILE A 1 -7.70 -6.07 2.72
C ILE A 1 -6.70 -4.98 3.03
N VAL A 2 -6.36 -4.11 2.09
CA VAL A 2 -5.51 -2.94 2.36
C VAL A 2 -6.38 -1.84 2.95
N LEU A 3 -5.97 -1.28 4.09
CA LEU A 3 -6.67 -0.20 4.78
C LEU A 3 -5.97 1.14 4.54
N GLU A 4 -4.64 1.12 4.51
CA GLU A 4 -3.80 2.30 4.40
C GLU A 4 -2.56 1.96 3.58
N PHE A 5 -2.14 2.90 2.75
CA PHE A 5 -0.91 2.82 1.98
C PHE A 5 -0.09 4.08 2.22
N ALA A 6 1.09 3.90 2.80
CA ALA A 6 2.07 4.93 3.08
C ALA A 6 1.49 6.17 3.81
N GLY A 7 0.73 5.94 4.88
CA GLY A 7 0.11 6.99 5.69
C GLY A 7 -1.26 7.47 5.20
N LYS A 8 -1.71 7.02 4.02
CA LYS A 8 -2.97 7.47 3.40
C LYS A 8 -4.00 6.34 3.40
N ALA A 9 -5.17 6.60 4.01
CA ALA A 9 -6.30 5.69 3.95
C ALA A 9 -6.74 5.50 2.49
N THR A 10 -7.02 4.27 2.10
CA THR A 10 -7.47 3.90 0.76
C THR A 10 -8.85 3.24 0.89
N ASN A 11 -9.80 3.72 0.09
CA ASN A 11 -11.19 3.24 0.15
C ASN A 11 -11.53 2.27 -0.98
N ASN A 12 -10.72 2.26 -2.05
CA ASN A 12 -10.92 1.42 -3.23
C ASN A 12 -9.56 1.11 -3.91
N THR A 13 -9.61 0.18 -4.87
CA THR A 13 -8.42 -0.32 -5.57
C THR A 13 -7.82 0.75 -6.49
N GLU A 14 -8.66 1.58 -7.12
CA GLU A 14 -8.24 2.62 -8.07
C GLU A 14 -7.37 3.67 -7.38
N GLU A 15 -7.81 4.19 -6.22
CA GLU A 15 -7.04 5.13 -5.39
C GLU A 15 -5.69 4.53 -4.97
N LEU A 16 -5.67 3.25 -4.61
CA LEU A 16 -4.44 2.56 -4.22
C LEU A 16 -3.46 2.50 -5.39
N VAL A 17 -3.93 2.15 -6.59
CA VAL A 17 -3.10 2.07 -7.80
C VAL A 17 -2.54 3.45 -8.16
N GLU A 18 -3.37 4.50 -8.13
CA GLU A 18 -2.92 5.87 -8.40
C GLU A 18 -1.82 6.32 -7.42
N GLU A 19 -1.96 6.01 -6.13
CA GLU A 19 -0.95 6.36 -5.12
C GLU A 19 0.35 5.57 -5.28
N ILE A 20 0.28 4.30 -5.69
CA ILE A 20 1.47 3.51 -6.01
C ILE A 20 2.19 4.09 -7.23
N GLN A 21 1.46 4.48 -8.27
CA GLN A 21 2.04 5.02 -9.51
C GLN A 21 2.72 6.38 -9.35
N LYS A 22 2.30 7.18 -8.36
CA LYS A 22 2.95 8.47 -8.03
C LYS A 22 4.33 8.30 -7.38
N ARG A 23 4.65 7.09 -6.90
CA ARG A 23 5.86 6.77 -6.16
C ARG A 23 6.95 6.17 -7.02
N LYS A 24 8.18 6.14 -6.50
CA LYS A 24 9.34 5.68 -7.25
C LYS A 24 9.57 4.18 -7.05
N VAL A 25 10.07 3.53 -8.10
CA VAL A 25 10.61 2.17 -7.98
C VAL A 25 11.76 2.18 -6.97
N GLY A 26 11.79 1.17 -6.10
CA GLY A 26 12.73 1.04 -4.98
C GLY A 26 12.33 1.79 -3.71
N GLU A 27 11.21 2.52 -3.72
CA GLU A 27 10.72 3.24 -2.54
C GLU A 27 10.18 2.27 -1.49
N LYS A 28 10.57 2.48 -0.23
CA LYS A 28 10.01 1.76 0.91
C LYS A 28 8.73 2.43 1.39
N VAL A 29 7.68 1.65 1.57
CA VAL A 29 6.37 2.11 2.00
C VAL A 29 5.84 1.21 3.11
N GLU A 30 5.13 1.80 4.06
CA GLU A 30 4.36 1.06 5.05
C GLU A 30 2.93 0.81 4.51
N ILE A 31 2.40 -0.38 4.71
CA ILE A 31 1.05 -0.76 4.30
C ILE A 31 0.33 -1.32 5.51
N ARG A 32 -0.88 -0.82 5.79
CA ARG A 32 -1.75 -1.41 6.82
C ARG A 32 -2.75 -2.34 6.18
N ILE A 33 -2.78 -3.58 6.63
CA ILE A 33 -3.66 -4.62 6.09
C ILE A 33 -4.51 -5.24 7.20
N LEU A 34 -5.78 -5.48 6.89
CA LEU A 34 -6.64 -6.35 7.68
C LEU A 34 -6.49 -7.79 7.17
N ARG A 35 -6.03 -8.68 8.06
CA ARG A 35 -5.90 -10.11 7.81
C ARG A 35 -6.29 -10.90 9.05
N ASN A 36 -7.19 -11.86 8.89
CA ASN A 36 -7.72 -12.70 9.98
C ASN A 36 -8.23 -11.87 11.17
N SER A 37 -9.03 -10.83 10.88
CA SER A 37 -9.58 -9.87 11.86
C SER A 37 -8.54 -9.03 12.63
N ASN A 38 -7.26 -9.13 12.30
CA ASN A 38 -6.19 -8.34 12.90
C ASN A 38 -5.65 -7.33 11.88
N VAL A 39 -5.30 -6.14 12.38
CA VAL A 39 -4.61 -5.11 11.59
C VAL A 39 -3.11 -5.30 11.74
N TRP A 40 -2.43 -5.37 10.61
CA TRP A 40 -0.98 -5.51 10.52
C TRP A 40 -0.40 -4.31 9.81
N SER A 41 0.72 -3.78 10.30
CA SER A 41 1.58 -2.87 9.54
C SER A 41 2.73 -3.68 8.95
N VAL A 42 2.95 -3.55 7.64
CA VAL A 42 4.04 -4.23 6.93
C VAL A 42 4.82 -3.22 6.10
N GLU A 43 6.14 -3.36 6.07
CA GLU A 43 6.99 -2.60 5.16
C GLU A 43 7.14 -3.36 3.83
N ALA A 44 7.04 -2.63 2.72
CA ALA A 44 7.21 -3.15 1.36
C ALA A 44 8.12 -2.24 0.55
N VAL A 45 8.79 -2.81 -0.45
CA VAL A 45 9.58 -2.07 -1.45
C VAL A 45 8.80 -2.09 -2.76
N LEU A 46 8.58 -0.93 -3.36
CA LEU A 46 7.87 -0.83 -4.64
C LEU A 46 8.76 -1.31 -5.78
N GLU A 47 8.27 -2.25 -6.57
CA GLU A 47 8.94 -2.71 -7.78
C GLU A 47 8.26 -2.18 -9.04
N LYS A 48 8.98 -2.26 -10.16
CA LYS A 48 8.41 -1.90 -11.45
C LYS A 48 7.36 -2.96 -11.84
N THR A 49 6.16 -2.53 -12.19
CA THR A 49 5.15 -3.42 -12.77
C THR A 49 5.71 -4.04 -14.06
N PRO A 50 5.63 -5.38 -14.23
CA PRO A 50 6.09 -6.07 -15.43
C PRO A 50 5.48 -5.54 -16.74
#